data_AF-A0A672LFZ2-F1
#
_entry.id   AF-A0A672LFZ2-F1
#
_cell.length_a   1.000
_cell.length_b   1.000
_cell.length_c   1.000
_cell.angle_alpha   90.00
_cell.angle_beta   90.00
_cell.angle_gamma   90.00
#
_symmetry.space_group_name_H-M   'P 1'
#
loop_
_entity.id
_entity.type
_entity.pdbx_description
1 polymer ?
#
loop_
_entity_poly.entity_id
_entity_poly.type
_entity_poly.pdbx_seq_one_letter_code
_entity_poly.pdbx_strand_id
1 'polypeptide(L)'
;DDIVILDSLNYIKGYRYELFCLIKHTQTPHCLVYCLTSTDVSSEWNKGREADSRYTQEILDALILRFEAPDSRNRWDSPLFTIQQGDSLPFEAICDALFKRKAPPPNQSTKNQPLSSTNFLYELDKVTQDVLMAVLESQKTSVPGDLISISGATEKISFILARLLRKLRRQFISYTKMHPTENIGQIANMFVQYLNKSMH
;
A
#
# COMPACT_ATOMS: atom_id res chain seq x y z
N ASP A 1 -0.93 -18.43 19.88
CA ASP A 1 -1.60 -17.47 19.01
C ASP A 1 -3.05 -17.37 19.38
N ASP A 2 -3.51 -16.15 19.65
CA ASP A 2 -4.88 -15.89 20.06
C ASP A 2 -5.71 -15.50 18.84
N ILE A 3 -6.91 -16.04 18.72
CA ILE A 3 -7.88 -15.64 17.70
C ILE A 3 -8.89 -14.70 18.35
N VAL A 4 -9.10 -13.55 17.73
CA VAL A 4 -10.15 -12.61 18.12
C VAL A 4 -11.34 -12.77 17.17
N ILE A 5 -12.50 -13.13 17.73
CA ILE A 5 -13.78 -13.15 17.00
C ILE A 5 -14.57 -11.92 17.41
N LEU A 6 -14.90 -11.07 16.44
CA LEU A 6 -15.73 -9.89 16.64
C LEU A 6 -17.20 -10.25 16.40
N ASP A 7 -17.81 -10.89 17.39
CA ASP A 7 -19.22 -11.29 17.38
C ASP A 7 -20.14 -10.11 17.72
N SER A 8 -20.45 -9.33 16.69
CA SER A 8 -21.34 -8.18 16.76
C SER A 8 -22.03 -7.98 15.41
N LEU A 9 -23.08 -7.16 15.38
CA LEU A 9 -23.83 -6.86 14.15
C LEU A 9 -22.94 -6.26 13.06
N ASN A 10 -21.93 -5.47 13.43
CA ASN A 10 -20.99 -4.82 12.49
C ASN A 10 -21.73 -4.13 11.31
N TYR A 11 -22.92 -3.59 11.60
CA TYR A 11 -23.97 -3.35 10.59
C TYR A 11 -23.79 -2.09 9.75
N ILE A 12 -22.87 -1.21 10.13
CA ILE A 12 -22.50 -0.01 9.37
C ILE A 12 -21.11 -0.16 8.76
N LYS A 13 -20.95 0.36 7.54
CA LYS A 13 -19.71 0.35 6.78
C LYS A 13 -18.57 1.07 7.49
N GLY A 14 -18.87 2.20 8.16
CA GLY A 14 -17.87 2.98 8.89
C GLY A 14 -17.17 2.17 9.98
N TYR A 15 -17.93 1.39 10.75
CA TYR A 15 -17.38 0.55 11.81
C TYR A 15 -16.48 -0.56 11.25
N ARG A 16 -16.90 -1.23 10.16
CA ARG A 16 -16.07 -2.24 9.50
C ARG A 16 -14.78 -1.65 8.95
N TYR A 17 -14.82 -0.41 8.44
CA TYR A 17 -13.63 0.30 7.98
C TYR A 17 -12.64 0.60 9.12
N GLU A 18 -13.13 1.00 10.29
CA GLU A 18 -12.29 1.21 11.48
C GLU A 18 -11.60 -0.09 11.91
N LEU A 19 -12.35 -1.21 11.97
CA LEU A 19 -11.79 -2.54 12.23
C LEU A 19 -10.72 -2.92 11.21
N PHE A 20 -10.97 -2.70 9.92
CA PHE A 20 -9.99 -2.94 8.87
C PHE A 20 -8.72 -2.08 9.05
N CYS A 21 -8.86 -0.82 9.45
CA CYS A 21 -7.71 0.04 9.77
C CYS A 21 -6.88 -0.53 10.92
N LEU A 22 -7.50 -1.02 11.98
CA LEU A 22 -6.82 -1.67 13.12
C LEU A 22 -6.09 -2.95 12.69
N ILE A 23 -6.73 -3.77 11.86
CA ILE A 23 -6.12 -4.99 11.31
C ILE A 23 -4.88 -4.66 10.46
N LYS A 24 -4.96 -3.62 9.61
CA LYS A 24 -3.82 -3.15 8.82
C LYS A 24 -2.70 -2.59 9.70
N HIS A 25 -3.04 -1.94 10.81
CA HIS A 25 -2.06 -1.40 11.76
C HIS A 25 -1.31 -2.52 12.50
N THR A 26 -2.05 -3.52 12.98
CA THR A 26 -1.51 -4.68 13.72
C THR A 26 -0.89 -5.75 12.81
N GLN A 27 -1.07 -5.63 11.50
CA GLN A 27 -0.54 -6.57 10.50
C GLN A 27 -0.93 -8.02 10.80
N THR A 28 -2.19 -8.22 11.17
CA THR A 28 -2.74 -9.56 11.39
C THR A 28 -3.58 -10.00 10.18
N PRO A 29 -3.56 -11.29 9.78
CA PRO A 29 -4.54 -11.84 8.86
C PRO A 29 -5.96 -11.67 9.41
N HIS A 30 -6.93 -11.54 8.52
CA HIS A 30 -8.35 -11.47 8.89
C HIS A 30 -9.20 -12.05 7.76
N CYS A 31 -10.44 -12.37 8.10
CA CYS A 31 -11.49 -12.67 7.14
C CYS A 31 -12.81 -12.07 7.61
N LEU A 32 -13.56 -11.49 6.67
CA LEU A 32 -14.94 -11.09 6.91
C LEU A 32 -15.84 -12.27 6.58
N VAL A 33 -16.61 -12.73 7.57
CA VAL A 33 -17.67 -13.73 7.41
C VAL A 33 -19.00 -12.99 7.44
N TYR A 34 -19.74 -13.06 6.34
CA TYR A 34 -21.04 -12.44 6.20
C TYR A 34 -22.14 -13.50 6.33
N CYS A 35 -22.86 -13.49 7.45
CA CYS A 35 -24.04 -14.32 7.66
C CYS A 35 -25.23 -13.68 6.94
N LEU A 36 -25.55 -14.18 5.76
CA LEU A 36 -26.62 -13.65 4.92
C LEU A 36 -27.95 -14.33 5.27
N THR A 37 -28.94 -13.52 5.64
CA THR A 37 -30.29 -14.00 5.95
C THR A 37 -31.35 -13.05 5.37
N SER A 38 -32.55 -13.57 5.14
CA SER A 38 -33.70 -12.75 4.76
C SER A 38 -34.31 -12.04 5.99
N THR A 39 -35.10 -11.01 5.72
CA THR A 39 -35.87 -10.29 6.74
C THR A 39 -36.84 -11.21 7.47
N ASP A 40 -37.51 -12.10 6.73
CA ASP A 40 -38.52 -13.01 7.28
C ASP A 40 -37.90 -14.02 8.24
N VAL A 41 -36.78 -14.63 7.85
CA VAL A 41 -36.03 -15.56 8.72
C VAL A 41 -35.52 -14.84 9.96
N SER A 42 -34.99 -13.62 9.80
CA SER A 42 -34.48 -12.83 10.93
C SER A 42 -35.60 -12.46 11.91
N SER A 43 -36.80 -12.13 11.41
CA SER A 43 -37.99 -11.88 12.24
C SER A 43 -38.42 -13.12 13.00
N GLU A 44 -38.46 -14.27 12.34
CA GLU A 44 -38.84 -15.53 12.97
C GLU A 44 -37.86 -15.93 14.08
N TRP A 45 -36.56 -15.81 13.83
CA TRP A 45 -35.55 -16.05 14.86
C TRP A 45 -35.65 -15.06 16.02
N ASN A 46 -35.98 -13.79 15.76
CA ASN A 46 -36.17 -12.81 16.82
C ASN A 46 -37.37 -13.18 17.72
N LYS A 47 -38.48 -13.67 17.16
CA LYS A 47 -39.64 -14.16 17.95
C LYS A 47 -39.27 -15.33 18.87
N GLY A 48 -38.32 -16.16 18.46
CA GLY A 48 -37.81 -17.29 19.24
C GLY A 48 -36.86 -16.91 20.38
N ARG A 49 -36.40 -15.65 20.47
CA ARG A 49 -35.49 -15.18 21.54
C ARG A 49 -36.23 -15.00 22.86
N GLU A 50 -35.52 -15.17 23.97
CA GLU A 50 -36.02 -14.79 25.31
C GLU A 50 -36.48 -13.34 25.35
N ALA A 51 -37.50 -13.03 26.17
CA ALA A 51 -38.14 -11.71 26.20
C ALA A 51 -37.14 -10.56 26.41
N ASP A 52 -36.14 -10.75 27.26
CA ASP A 52 -35.13 -9.73 27.59
C ASP A 52 -34.11 -9.48 26.47
N SER A 53 -33.96 -10.43 25.54
CA SER A 53 -33.01 -10.36 24.40
C SER A 53 -33.70 -10.21 23.04
N ARG A 54 -35.03 -10.12 23.06
CA ARG A 54 -35.88 -9.98 21.89
C ARG A 54 -36.01 -8.51 21.52
N TYR A 55 -35.69 -8.18 20.27
CA TYR A 55 -35.98 -6.84 19.76
C TYR A 55 -37.49 -6.67 19.60
N THR A 56 -37.99 -5.47 19.88
CA THR A 56 -39.33 -5.10 19.42
C THR A 56 -39.36 -5.09 17.89
N GLN A 57 -40.54 -5.26 17.29
CA GLN A 57 -40.67 -5.26 15.83
C GLN A 57 -40.14 -3.95 15.22
N GLU A 58 -40.45 -2.81 15.86
CA GLU A 58 -39.96 -1.49 15.45
C GLU A 58 -38.42 -1.41 15.45
N ILE A 59 -37.74 -1.93 16.49
CA ILE A 59 -36.28 -1.93 16.55
C ILE A 59 -35.70 -2.85 15.46
N LEU A 60 -36.27 -4.03 15.26
CA LEU A 60 -35.82 -4.97 14.25
C LEU A 60 -35.91 -4.36 12.84
N ASP A 61 -37.05 -3.76 12.51
CA ASP A 61 -37.27 -3.12 11.21
C ASP A 61 -36.28 -1.94 11.00
N ALA A 62 -36.05 -1.15 12.05
CA ALA A 62 -35.09 -0.06 12.00
C ALA A 62 -33.63 -0.54 11.85
N LEU A 63 -33.27 -1.68 12.43
CA LEU A 63 -31.95 -2.31 12.25
C LEU A 63 -31.78 -2.81 10.81
N ILE A 64 -32.77 -3.52 10.28
CA ILE A 64 -32.77 -4.03 8.90
C ILE A 64 -32.64 -2.88 7.90
N LEU A 65 -33.43 -1.81 8.07
CA LEU A 65 -33.43 -0.67 7.17
C LEU A 65 -32.08 0.05 7.11
N ARG A 66 -31.34 0.09 8.23
CA ARG A 66 -30.04 0.77 8.35
C ARG A 66 -28.86 -0.16 8.10
N PHE A 67 -29.10 -1.45 7.88
CA PHE A 67 -28.04 -2.42 7.64
C PHE A 67 -27.34 -2.14 6.30
N GLU A 68 -26.03 -1.90 6.35
CA GLU A 68 -25.19 -1.70 5.18
C GLU A 68 -24.43 -2.99 4.89
N ALA A 69 -24.90 -3.78 3.92
CA ALA A 69 -24.26 -5.04 3.55
C ALA A 69 -22.78 -4.84 3.14
N PRO A 70 -21.89 -5.81 3.44
CA PRO A 70 -20.52 -5.81 2.94
C PRO A 70 -20.46 -5.70 1.41
N ASP A 71 -19.65 -4.78 0.89
CA ASP A 71 -19.56 -4.51 -0.56
C ASP A 71 -18.32 -5.16 -1.19
N SER A 72 -18.53 -6.21 -1.98
CA SER A 72 -17.47 -6.96 -2.67
C SER A 72 -16.61 -6.14 -3.63
N ARG A 73 -17.09 -4.98 -4.09
CA ARG A 73 -16.32 -4.05 -4.93
C ARG A 73 -15.22 -3.35 -4.13
N ASN A 74 -15.40 -3.21 -2.81
CA ASN A 74 -14.42 -2.62 -1.91
C ASN A 74 -13.54 -3.74 -1.36
N ARG A 75 -12.26 -3.80 -1.78
CA ARG A 75 -11.33 -4.86 -1.33
C ARG A 75 -11.24 -5.02 0.19
N TRP A 76 -11.43 -3.93 0.93
CA TRP A 76 -11.37 -3.92 2.39
C TRP A 76 -12.69 -4.32 3.07
N ASP A 77 -13.82 -4.25 2.35
CA ASP A 77 -15.17 -4.58 2.84
C ASP A 77 -15.70 -5.87 2.20
N SER A 78 -14.90 -6.51 1.36
CA SER A 78 -15.33 -7.68 0.59
C SER A 78 -15.46 -8.88 1.52
N PRO A 79 -16.65 -9.51 1.62
CA PRO A 79 -16.84 -10.71 2.42
C PRO A 79 -16.00 -11.83 1.84
N LEU A 80 -15.15 -12.45 2.66
CA LEU A 80 -14.37 -13.60 2.23
C LEU A 80 -15.22 -14.86 2.21
N PHE A 81 -16.18 -14.94 3.13
CA PHE A 81 -17.15 -16.02 3.24
C PHE A 81 -18.53 -15.40 3.37
N THR A 82 -19.48 -15.84 2.55
CA THR A 82 -20.90 -15.51 2.70
C THR A 82 -21.64 -16.80 2.99
N ILE A 83 -22.29 -16.88 4.15
CA ILE A 83 -22.91 -18.10 4.68
C ILE A 83 -24.40 -17.86 4.81
N GLN A 84 -25.21 -18.74 4.22
CA GLN A 84 -26.66 -18.72 4.32
C GLN A 84 -27.18 -19.77 5.31
N GLN A 85 -28.46 -19.69 5.63
CA GLN A 85 -29.13 -20.71 6.44
C GLN A 85 -29.05 -22.08 5.73
N GLY A 86 -28.49 -23.07 6.43
CA GLY A 86 -28.34 -24.44 5.92
C GLY A 86 -26.99 -24.74 5.25
N ASP A 87 -26.17 -23.71 5.00
CA ASP A 87 -24.82 -23.91 4.50
C ASP A 87 -23.93 -24.58 5.55
N SER A 88 -23.07 -25.50 5.12
CA SER A 88 -21.99 -26.00 5.95
C SER A 88 -20.92 -24.93 6.11
N LEU A 89 -20.57 -24.58 7.34
CA LEU A 89 -19.52 -23.60 7.60
C LEU A 89 -18.16 -24.13 7.09
N PRO A 90 -17.43 -23.39 6.22
CA PRO A 90 -16.17 -23.84 5.66
C PRO A 90 -15.02 -23.63 6.66
N PHE A 91 -15.04 -24.40 7.75
CA PHE A 91 -14.09 -24.26 8.86
C PHE A 91 -12.62 -24.28 8.42
N GLU A 92 -12.23 -25.24 7.59
CA GLU A 92 -10.85 -25.35 7.11
C GLU A 92 -10.42 -24.12 6.32
N ALA A 93 -11.28 -23.59 5.45
CA ALA A 93 -10.98 -22.39 4.67
C ALA A 93 -10.88 -21.13 5.55
N ILE A 94 -11.71 -21.03 6.60
CA ILE A 94 -11.64 -19.94 7.58
C ILE A 94 -10.33 -20.02 8.37
N CYS A 95 -9.95 -21.20 8.85
CA CYS A 95 -8.67 -21.42 9.52
C CYS A 95 -7.50 -21.05 8.59
N ASP A 96 -7.55 -21.47 7.33
CA ASP A 96 -6.52 -21.14 6.34
C ASP A 96 -6.42 -19.63 6.09
N ALA A 97 -7.55 -18.92 6.09
CA ALA A 97 -7.57 -17.47 5.96
C ALA A 97 -6.90 -16.76 7.15
N LEU A 98 -7.05 -17.30 8.35
CA LEU A 98 -6.49 -16.72 9.59
C LEU A 98 -5.02 -17.09 9.81
N PHE A 99 -4.62 -18.32 9.50
CA PHE A 99 -3.29 -18.84 9.84
C PHE A 99 -2.30 -18.89 8.67
N LYS A 100 -2.78 -19.09 7.42
CA LYS A 100 -1.91 -19.33 6.26
C LYS A 100 -1.75 -18.12 5.34
N ARG A 101 -2.65 -17.13 5.42
CA ARG A 101 -2.57 -15.93 4.56
C ARG A 101 -1.54 -14.93 5.08
N LYS A 102 -0.92 -14.22 4.14
CA LYS A 102 -0.08 -13.07 4.47
C LYS A 102 -0.95 -11.92 4.97
N ALA A 103 -0.50 -11.27 6.03
CA ALA A 103 -1.13 -10.08 6.55
C ALA A 103 -1.22 -8.96 5.50
N PRO A 104 -2.28 -8.12 5.55
CA PRO A 104 -2.42 -6.99 4.63
C PRO A 104 -1.24 -6.02 4.78
N PRO A 105 -0.73 -5.45 3.68
CA PRO A 105 0.41 -4.56 3.74
C PRO A 105 0.04 -3.27 4.49
N PRO A 106 0.94 -2.73 5.32
CA PRO A 106 0.70 -1.48 6.05
C PRO A 106 0.41 -0.32 5.10
N ASN A 107 -0.38 0.65 5.56
CA ASN A 107 -0.55 1.90 4.82
C ASN A 107 0.81 2.59 4.69
N GLN A 108 1.24 2.85 3.45
CA GLN A 108 2.54 3.51 3.23
C GLN A 108 2.57 4.93 3.78
N SER A 109 1.41 5.59 3.90
CA SER A 109 1.24 6.92 4.48
C SER A 109 1.53 7.00 5.99
N THR A 110 1.54 5.87 6.70
CA THR A 110 1.85 5.80 8.14
C THR A 110 3.18 5.13 8.44
N LYS A 111 3.96 4.78 7.41
CA LYS A 111 5.37 4.42 7.61
C LYS A 111 6.15 5.71 7.74
N ASN A 112 6.70 5.97 8.92
CA ASN A 112 7.74 6.99 9.06
C ASN A 112 8.83 6.66 8.04
N GLN A 113 9.07 7.59 7.10
CA GLN A 113 10.27 7.50 6.28
C GLN A 113 11.46 7.38 7.23
N PRO A 114 12.44 6.49 6.96
CA PRO A 114 13.69 6.54 7.70
C PRO A 114 14.18 7.99 7.66
N LEU A 115 14.68 8.51 8.79
CA LEU A 115 15.17 9.87 8.95
C LEU A 115 16.31 10.10 7.96
N SER A 116 15.95 10.40 6.72
CA SER A 116 16.87 10.91 5.73
C SER A 116 17.38 12.23 6.31
N SER A 117 18.69 12.46 6.24
CA SER A 117 19.28 13.71 6.72
C SER A 117 18.45 14.88 6.20
N THR A 118 18.18 15.89 7.03
CA THR A 118 17.18 16.96 6.82
C THR A 118 17.26 17.65 5.44
N ASN A 119 18.36 17.45 4.70
CA ASN A 119 18.64 18.04 3.40
C ASN A 119 18.82 17.04 2.24
N PHE A 120 18.67 15.72 2.44
CA PHE A 120 19.03 14.71 1.42
C PHE A 120 18.30 14.88 0.08
N LEU A 121 16.99 15.10 0.10
CA LEU A 121 16.19 15.24 -1.12
C LEU A 121 16.58 16.49 -1.92
N TYR A 122 16.92 17.57 -1.23
CA TYR A 122 17.40 18.81 -1.84
C TYR A 122 18.78 18.59 -2.46
N GLU A 123 19.72 17.99 -1.72
CA GLU A 123 21.06 17.70 -2.23
C GLU A 123 21.03 16.71 -3.41
N LEU A 124 20.16 15.69 -3.36
CA LEU A 124 19.95 14.76 -4.47
C LEU A 124 19.49 15.49 -5.74
N ASP A 125 18.50 16.38 -5.61
CA ASP A 125 18.00 17.11 -6.77
C ASP A 125 19.06 18.08 -7.32
N LYS A 126 19.72 18.83 -6.44
CA LYS A 126 20.78 19.78 -6.77
C LYS A 126 21.95 19.11 -7.47
N VAL A 127 22.53 18.08 -6.87
CA VAL A 127 23.69 17.36 -7.44
C VAL A 127 23.34 16.72 -8.78
N THR A 128 22.17 16.07 -8.91
CA THR A 128 21.78 15.46 -10.20
C THR A 128 21.49 16.51 -11.28
N GLN A 129 21.01 17.70 -10.90
CA GLN A 129 20.82 18.82 -11.82
C GLN A 129 22.16 19.41 -12.26
N ASP A 130 23.12 19.59 -11.34
CA ASP A 130 24.46 20.11 -11.64
C ASP A 130 25.20 19.17 -12.60
N VAL A 131 25.16 17.85 -12.36
CA VAL A 131 25.72 16.84 -13.27
C VAL A 131 25.04 16.91 -14.65
N LEU A 132 23.72 17.05 -14.70
CA LEU A 132 22.98 17.16 -15.96
C LEU A 132 23.42 18.40 -16.76
N MET A 133 23.56 19.56 -16.09
CA MET A 133 24.01 20.78 -16.73
C MET A 133 25.44 20.64 -17.27
N ALA A 134 26.36 20.09 -16.47
CA ALA A 134 27.74 19.86 -16.86
C ALA A 134 27.85 18.92 -18.09
N VAL A 135 27.05 17.85 -18.13
CA VAL A 135 26.98 16.95 -19.30
C VAL A 135 26.47 17.70 -20.53
N LEU A 136 25.35 18.43 -20.42
CA LEU A 136 24.78 19.15 -21.57
C LEU A 136 25.68 20.27 -22.08
N GLU A 137 26.42 20.96 -21.21
CA GLU A 137 27.38 21.98 -21.60
C GLU A 137 28.59 21.39 -22.30
N SER A 138 29.17 20.32 -21.73
CA SER A 138 30.30 19.62 -22.34
C SER A 138 29.95 19.07 -23.72
N GLN A 139 28.74 18.52 -23.89
CA GLN A 139 28.27 17.98 -25.17
C GLN A 139 28.15 19.01 -26.30
N LYS A 140 28.09 20.31 -26.01
CA LYS A 140 28.04 21.35 -27.06
C LYS A 140 29.36 21.48 -27.82
N THR A 141 30.47 21.13 -27.18
CA THR A 141 31.83 21.25 -27.73
C THR A 141 32.50 19.89 -27.96
N SER A 142 31.86 18.80 -27.56
CA SER A 142 32.36 17.43 -27.77
C SER A 142 32.22 16.94 -29.21
N VAL A 143 33.17 16.13 -29.65
CA VAL A 143 33.12 15.35 -30.89
C VAL A 143 32.77 13.89 -30.62
N PRO A 144 32.26 13.13 -31.62
CA PRO A 144 31.95 11.71 -31.45
C PRO A 144 33.18 10.91 -30.99
N GLY A 145 33.06 10.26 -29.83
CA GLY A 145 34.15 9.50 -29.19
C GLY A 145 34.72 10.16 -27.92
N ASP A 146 34.39 11.43 -27.67
CA ASP A 146 34.82 12.11 -26.45
C ASP A 146 34.16 11.54 -25.19
N LEU A 147 34.93 11.54 -24.11
CA LEU A 147 34.51 11.13 -22.78
C LEU A 147 34.42 12.35 -21.85
N ILE A 148 33.22 12.59 -21.32
CA ILE A 148 32.92 13.75 -20.48
C ILE A 148 33.28 13.44 -19.03
N SER A 149 34.16 14.25 -18.43
CA SER A 149 34.49 14.18 -17.00
C SER A 149 33.51 15.03 -16.18
N ILE A 150 33.01 14.47 -15.09
CA ILE A 150 32.10 15.17 -14.17
C ILE A 150 32.75 15.29 -12.80
N SER A 151 32.69 16.49 -12.21
CA SER A 151 33.16 16.76 -10.86
C SER A 151 32.44 15.88 -9.84
N GLY A 152 33.20 15.14 -9.02
CA GLY A 152 32.64 14.25 -8.00
C GLY A 152 32.26 12.85 -8.52
N ALA A 153 32.60 12.50 -9.76
CA ALA A 153 32.48 11.15 -10.30
C ALA A 153 33.86 10.60 -10.71
N THR A 154 34.09 9.31 -10.48
CA THR A 154 35.32 8.62 -10.88
C THR A 154 35.27 8.16 -12.34
N GLU A 155 34.06 7.93 -12.86
CA GLU A 155 33.84 7.46 -14.22
C GLU A 155 33.54 8.62 -15.17
N LYS A 156 33.90 8.44 -16.45
CA LYS A 156 33.53 9.37 -17.52
C LYS A 156 32.25 8.89 -18.21
N ILE A 157 31.54 9.81 -18.84
CA ILE A 157 30.28 9.54 -19.55
C ILE A 157 30.50 9.73 -21.05
N SER A 158 30.01 8.79 -21.85
CA SER A 158 29.92 8.95 -23.32
C SER A 158 28.81 9.92 -23.70
N PHE A 159 28.76 10.33 -24.97
CA PHE A 159 27.65 11.15 -25.45
C PHE A 159 26.27 10.50 -25.16
N ILE A 160 25.34 11.28 -24.60
CA ILE A 160 23.97 10.86 -24.24
C ILE A 160 22.99 11.90 -24.77
N LEU A 161 21.94 11.46 -25.46
CA LEU A 161 20.88 12.36 -25.91
C LEU A 161 20.19 13.06 -24.72
N ALA A 162 20.04 14.39 -24.79
CA ALA A 162 19.43 15.20 -23.72
C ALA A 162 18.08 14.67 -23.20
N ARG A 163 17.24 14.12 -24.09
CA ARG A 163 15.95 13.51 -23.72
C ARG A 163 16.14 12.28 -22.84
N LEU A 164 17.11 11.41 -23.18
CA LEU A 164 17.42 10.21 -22.43
C LEU A 164 18.03 10.57 -21.08
N LEU A 165 18.97 11.52 -21.04
CA LEU A 165 19.58 12.02 -19.81
C LEU A 165 18.54 12.54 -18.80
N ARG A 166 17.57 13.35 -19.25
CA ARG A 166 16.45 13.82 -18.41
C ARG A 166 15.54 12.68 -17.93
N LYS A 167 15.32 11.66 -18.76
CA LYS A 167 14.55 10.47 -18.38
C LYS A 167 15.28 9.66 -17.30
N LEU A 168 16.57 9.37 -17.50
CA LEU A 168 17.39 8.63 -16.56
C LEU A 168 17.55 9.37 -15.23
N ARG A 169 17.68 10.71 -15.23
CA ARG A 169 17.65 11.53 -14.00
C ARG A 169 16.38 11.28 -13.19
N ARG A 170 15.20 11.34 -13.80
CA ARG A 170 13.92 11.10 -13.09
C ARG A 170 13.85 9.69 -12.51
N GLN A 171 14.31 8.69 -13.26
CA GLN A 171 14.35 7.30 -12.80
C GLN A 171 15.31 7.12 -11.62
N PHE A 172 16.50 7.70 -11.72
CA PHE A 172 17.48 7.69 -10.63
C PHE A 172 16.95 8.36 -9.36
N ILE A 173 16.34 9.56 -9.46
CA ILE A 173 15.74 10.24 -8.31
C ILE A 173 14.67 9.37 -7.65
N SER A 174 13.79 8.74 -8.45
CA SER A 174 12.76 7.85 -7.91
C SER A 174 13.33 6.63 -7.20
N TYR A 175 14.39 6.04 -7.76
CA TYR A 175 15.08 4.87 -7.19
C TYR A 175 15.77 5.23 -5.86
N THR A 176 16.52 6.33 -5.85
CA THR A 176 17.28 6.80 -4.68
C THR A 176 16.37 7.31 -3.57
N LYS A 177 15.16 7.81 -3.88
CA LYS A 177 14.13 8.10 -2.87
C LYS A 177 13.65 6.84 -2.12
N MET A 178 13.65 5.68 -2.77
CA MET A 178 13.30 4.41 -2.13
C MET A 178 14.50 3.78 -1.40
N HIS A 179 15.71 4.17 -1.77
CA HIS A 179 16.98 3.66 -1.23
C HIS A 179 17.94 4.83 -0.93
N PRO A 180 17.65 5.65 0.09
CA PRO A 180 18.47 6.81 0.41
C PRO A 180 19.89 6.39 0.83
N THR A 181 20.88 7.19 0.44
CA THR A 181 22.28 7.02 0.87
C THR A 181 22.61 8.01 1.97
N GLU A 182 23.41 7.60 2.95
CA GLU A 182 23.88 8.47 4.04
C GLU A 182 24.99 9.42 3.56
N ASN A 183 25.75 9.05 2.52
CA ASN A 183 26.87 9.82 2.02
C ASN A 183 26.49 10.64 0.78
N ILE A 184 26.16 11.91 1.01
CA ILE A 184 25.77 12.89 -0.02
C ILE A 184 26.89 13.09 -1.06
N GLY A 185 28.16 12.99 -0.65
CA GLY A 185 29.31 13.15 -1.54
C GLY A 185 29.41 12.07 -2.63
N GLN A 186 28.69 10.95 -2.48
CA GLN A 186 28.67 9.87 -3.47
C GLN A 186 27.55 10.01 -4.51
N ILE A 187 26.60 10.94 -4.34
CA ILE A 187 25.43 11.07 -5.22
C ILE A 187 25.86 11.31 -6.67
N ALA A 188 26.85 12.18 -6.90
CA ALA A 188 27.37 12.44 -8.24
C ALA A 188 27.92 11.15 -8.87
N ASN A 189 28.78 10.42 -8.16
CA ASN A 189 29.37 9.18 -8.66
C ASN A 189 28.31 8.09 -8.92
N MET A 190 27.36 7.91 -8.01
CA MET A 190 26.25 6.96 -8.18
C MET A 190 25.39 7.29 -9.39
N PHE A 191 25.11 8.57 -9.61
CA PHE A 191 24.32 9.00 -10.77
C PHE A 191 25.08 8.74 -12.08
N VAL A 192 26.37 9.05 -12.14
CA VAL A 192 27.21 8.77 -13.31
C VAL A 192 27.28 7.27 -13.60
N GLN A 193 27.48 6.43 -12.59
CA GLN A 193 27.46 4.97 -12.73
C GLN A 193 26.10 4.46 -13.24
N TYR A 194 25.01 5.03 -12.74
CA TYR A 194 23.67 4.69 -13.19
C TYR A 194 23.45 5.05 -14.67
N LEU A 195 23.95 6.21 -15.11
CA LEU A 195 23.90 6.61 -16.51
C LEU A 195 24.69 5.62 -17.40
N ASN A 196 25.93 5.30 -17.02
CA ASN A 196 26.78 4.36 -17.76
C ASN A 196 26.14 2.97 -17.85
N LYS A 197 25.63 2.42 -16.74
CA LYS A 197 24.93 1.13 -16.72
C LYS A 197 23.61 1.12 -17.48
N SER A 198 22.99 2.27 -17.70
CA SER A 198 21.75 2.37 -18.49
C SER A 198 22.02 2.53 -19.99
N MET A 199 23.28 2.75 -20.36
CA MET A 199 23.73 2.92 -21.75
C MET A 199 24.32 1.63 -22.35
N HIS A 200 24.69 0.67 -21.49
CA HIS A 200 25.19 -0.67 -21.83
C HIS A 200 24.12 -1.73 -21.54
#